data_AF-A0A2V7MDK7-F1
#
_entry.id   AF-A0A2V7MDK7-F1
#
_cell.length_a   1.000
_cell.length_b   1.000
_cell.length_c   1.000
_cell.angle_alpha   90.00
_cell.angle_beta   90.00
_cell.angle_gamma   90.00
#
_symmetry.space_group_name_H-M   'P 1'
#
loop_
_entity.id
_entity.type
_entity.pdbx_description
1 polymer ?
#
loop_
_entity_poly.entity_id
_entity_poly.type
_entity_poly.pdbx_seq_one_letter_code
_entity_poly.pdbx_strand_id
1 'polypeptide(L)'
;MSRAASRATRRAGSAAAISAGSNTLERLAAERSDPTTLDTVARRLGLPVSPEYQVVQGQPFALGPYRIPDVSVWAFEAPVGETSPVIEAPSGFYVFRLDSVTAAGVPPLNQIRAGASTAIRLEKQKVLARHRADSLESALRGVPDLAGAAAARGLDVQRFGPFTRLRPPSYLAREPIVVGTAFGLRVGERSGVLEGETGYFIVESLSRKLADSSAWLAQRDVQRTQLRQAVQQARIQQYMEGVRAKAKVVDRRKDIFKSQAAADAAATTF
;
A
#
# COMPACT_ATOMS: atom_id res chain seq x y z
N MET A 1 -0.01 10.97 -18.51
CA MET A 1 -1.07 11.95 -18.83
C MET A 1 -2.07 11.97 -17.68
N SER A 2 -2.78 13.07 -17.46
CA SER A 2 -3.84 13.11 -16.43
C SER A 2 -5.09 13.76 -17.00
N ARG A 3 -6.26 13.22 -16.63
CA ARG A 3 -7.57 13.69 -17.07
C ARG A 3 -8.39 14.02 -15.82
N ALA A 4 -9.13 15.11 -15.83
CA ALA A 4 -10.00 15.48 -14.71
C ALA A 4 -11.41 14.94 -14.97
N ALA A 5 -11.82 13.95 -14.19
CA ALA A 5 -13.20 13.47 -14.16
C ALA A 5 -13.90 14.20 -13.02
N SER A 6 -14.75 15.17 -13.36
CA SER A 6 -15.09 16.22 -12.41
C SER A 6 -16.21 15.83 -11.46
N ARG A 7 -17.15 14.96 -11.85
CA ARG A 7 -18.41 14.84 -11.11
C ARG A 7 -18.94 13.43 -11.11
N ALA A 8 -19.20 12.92 -9.91
CA ALA A 8 -19.80 11.62 -9.68
C ALA A 8 -21.08 11.77 -8.85
N THR A 9 -22.18 11.21 -9.33
CA THR A 9 -23.40 11.02 -8.52
C THR A 9 -23.48 9.59 -8.01
N ARG A 10 -23.77 9.43 -6.72
CA ARG A 10 -23.90 8.13 -6.03
C ARG A 10 -25.32 7.95 -5.50
N ARG A 11 -25.87 6.74 -5.61
CA ARG A 11 -27.03 6.29 -4.81
C ARG A 11 -26.67 5.01 -4.05
N ALA A 12 -26.91 4.98 -2.75
CA ALA A 12 -26.67 3.81 -1.88
C ALA A 12 -28.02 3.28 -1.34
N GLY A 13 -28.19 1.96 -1.23
CA GLY A 13 -29.43 1.34 -0.74
C GLY A 13 -29.46 -0.20 -0.87
N SER A 14 -30.57 -0.82 -0.42
CA SER A 14 -30.81 -2.29 -0.49
C SER A 14 -30.92 -2.82 -1.93
N ALA A 15 -30.87 -4.14 -2.14
CA ALA A 15 -30.87 -4.78 -3.47
C ALA A 15 -32.00 -4.33 -4.43
N ALA A 16 -33.18 -3.97 -3.90
CA ALA A 16 -34.29 -3.41 -4.69
C ALA A 16 -34.12 -1.92 -5.00
N ALA A 17 -33.43 -1.15 -4.14
CA ALA A 17 -33.05 0.23 -4.41
C ALA A 17 -31.85 0.33 -5.38
N ILE A 18 -31.02 -0.70 -5.42
CA ILE A 18 -29.89 -0.88 -6.35
C ILE A 18 -30.40 -1.05 -7.80
N SER A 19 -31.40 -1.91 -8.04
CA SER A 19 -31.96 -2.12 -9.39
C SER A 19 -32.75 -0.90 -9.91
N ALA A 20 -33.56 -0.25 -9.08
CA ALA A 20 -34.26 0.99 -9.45
C ALA A 20 -33.30 2.18 -9.66
N GLY A 21 -32.15 2.17 -8.96
CA GLY A 21 -31.05 3.11 -9.16
C GLY A 21 -30.37 2.94 -10.51
N SER A 22 -30.09 1.70 -10.94
CA SER A 22 -29.51 1.39 -12.25
C SER A 22 -30.35 1.95 -13.39
N ASN A 23 -31.66 1.69 -13.40
CA ASN A 23 -32.57 2.16 -14.47
C ASN A 23 -32.63 3.70 -14.58
N THR A 24 -32.39 4.42 -13.48
CA THR A 24 -32.39 5.89 -13.46
C THR A 24 -31.05 6.44 -13.98
N LEU A 25 -29.94 5.81 -13.56
CA LEU A 25 -28.60 6.16 -14.01
C LEU A 25 -28.33 5.74 -15.46
N GLU A 26 -28.95 4.67 -15.94
CA GLU A 26 -28.88 4.22 -17.34
C GLU A 26 -29.57 5.21 -18.28
N ARG A 27 -30.71 5.79 -17.86
CA ARG A 27 -31.39 6.86 -18.60
C ARG A 27 -30.54 8.13 -18.66
N LEU A 28 -29.86 8.45 -17.57
CA LEU A 28 -28.89 9.54 -17.47
C LEU A 28 -27.68 9.34 -18.39
N ALA A 29 -27.09 8.16 -18.36
CA ALA A 29 -25.99 7.76 -19.21
C ALA A 29 -26.41 7.54 -20.67
N ALA A 30 -27.70 7.62 -21.01
CA ALA A 30 -28.18 7.60 -22.39
C ALA A 30 -28.13 9.01 -23.03
N GLU A 31 -28.18 10.08 -22.24
CA GLU A 31 -28.08 11.48 -22.69
C GLU A 31 -26.61 11.97 -22.70
N ARG A 32 -25.71 11.17 -23.30
CA ARG A 32 -24.23 11.30 -23.19
C ARG A 32 -23.63 12.62 -23.68
N SER A 33 -24.39 13.37 -24.49
CA SER A 33 -23.86 14.42 -25.38
C SER A 33 -24.09 15.85 -24.89
N ASP A 34 -24.88 16.06 -23.83
CA ASP A 34 -25.10 17.39 -23.25
C ASP A 34 -24.34 17.54 -21.92
N PRO A 35 -23.29 18.38 -21.87
CA PRO A 35 -22.46 18.53 -20.69
C PRO A 35 -23.19 19.18 -19.50
N THR A 36 -24.32 19.86 -19.72
CA THR A 36 -25.11 20.50 -18.64
C THR A 36 -26.11 19.56 -17.98
N THR A 37 -26.36 18.40 -18.59
CA THR A 37 -27.39 17.44 -18.16
C THR A 37 -27.04 16.76 -16.85
N LEU A 38 -25.77 16.37 -16.63
CA LEU A 38 -25.40 15.64 -15.42
C LEU A 38 -25.70 16.44 -14.15
N ASP A 39 -25.31 17.72 -14.11
CA ASP A 39 -25.51 18.60 -12.95
C ASP A 39 -26.99 18.98 -12.75
N THR A 40 -27.72 19.13 -13.84
CA THR A 40 -29.14 19.50 -13.82
C THR A 40 -29.99 18.33 -13.34
N VAL A 41 -29.69 17.12 -13.83
CA VAL A 41 -30.44 15.92 -13.46
C VAL A 41 -30.02 15.40 -12.09
N ALA A 42 -28.74 15.52 -11.71
CA ALA A 42 -28.31 15.24 -10.33
C ALA A 42 -29.09 16.08 -9.33
N ARG A 43 -29.25 17.38 -9.59
CA ARG A 43 -30.06 18.29 -8.77
C ARG A 43 -31.54 17.91 -8.76
N ARG A 44 -32.13 17.59 -9.91
CA ARG A 44 -33.54 17.17 -10.02
C ARG A 44 -33.84 15.88 -9.25
N LEU A 45 -32.88 14.97 -9.19
CA LEU A 45 -33.01 13.67 -8.50
C LEU A 45 -32.52 13.70 -7.05
N GLY A 46 -32.07 14.85 -6.54
CA GLY A 46 -31.53 15.00 -5.19
C GLY A 46 -30.24 14.19 -4.96
N LEU A 47 -29.47 13.92 -6.01
CA LEU A 47 -28.21 13.17 -5.92
C LEU A 47 -27.05 14.12 -5.60
N PRO A 48 -26.12 13.71 -4.71
CA PRO A 48 -24.96 14.52 -4.40
C PRO A 48 -24.02 14.58 -5.60
N VAL A 49 -23.69 15.78 -6.05
CA VAL A 49 -22.64 16.03 -7.05
C VAL A 49 -21.31 16.15 -6.31
N SER A 50 -20.41 15.21 -6.56
CA SER A 50 -19.10 15.16 -5.92
C SER A 50 -18.13 16.21 -6.53
N PRO A 51 -17.09 16.65 -5.80
CA PRO A 51 -16.08 17.59 -6.29
C PRO A 51 -15.22 16.98 -7.41
N GLU A 52 -14.39 17.82 -8.05
CA GLU A 52 -13.51 17.39 -9.14
C GLU A 52 -12.46 16.38 -8.69
N TYR A 53 -12.32 15.29 -9.45
CA TYR A 53 -11.30 14.28 -9.19
C TYR A 53 -10.31 14.16 -10.34
N GLN A 54 -9.05 13.98 -9.96
CA GLN A 54 -7.98 13.74 -10.91
C GLN A 54 -7.82 12.25 -11.20
N VAL A 55 -7.87 11.88 -12.47
CA VAL A 55 -7.59 10.53 -12.96
C VAL A 55 -6.19 10.54 -13.59
N VAL A 56 -5.34 9.60 -13.17
CA VAL A 56 -3.96 9.46 -13.65
C VAL A 56 -3.82 8.16 -14.42
N GLN A 57 -3.19 8.23 -15.59
CA GLN A 57 -3.03 7.08 -16.48
C GLN A 57 -2.24 5.97 -15.78
N GLY A 58 -2.75 4.74 -15.84
CA GLY A 58 -2.14 3.57 -15.20
C GLY A 58 -2.36 3.47 -13.69
N GLN A 59 -3.06 4.43 -13.06
CA GLN A 59 -3.45 4.32 -11.66
C GLN A 59 -4.92 3.94 -11.50
N PRO A 60 -5.26 3.06 -10.53
CA PRO A 60 -6.65 2.81 -10.17
C PRO A 60 -7.31 4.08 -9.64
N PHE A 61 -8.56 4.32 -10.04
CA PHE A 61 -9.37 5.39 -9.47
C PHE A 61 -10.04 4.96 -8.16
N ALA A 62 -10.00 5.84 -7.16
CA ALA A 62 -10.62 5.59 -5.86
C ALA A 62 -11.32 6.84 -5.33
N LEU A 63 -12.48 6.63 -4.71
CA LEU A 63 -13.24 7.65 -3.97
C LEU A 63 -13.21 7.28 -2.48
N GLY A 64 -12.30 7.92 -1.74
CA GLY A 64 -12.03 7.54 -0.35
C GLY A 64 -11.56 6.08 -0.25
N PRO A 65 -12.22 5.21 0.55
CA PRO A 65 -11.84 3.80 0.67
C PRO A 65 -12.33 2.93 -0.50
N TYR A 66 -13.15 3.47 -1.42
CA TYR A 66 -13.80 2.69 -2.45
C TYR A 66 -13.06 2.77 -3.77
N ARG A 67 -12.62 1.62 -4.28
CA ARG A 67 -12.11 1.50 -5.66
C ARG A 67 -13.29 1.46 -6.62
N ILE A 68 -13.27 2.33 -7.62
CA ILE A 68 -14.29 2.33 -8.69
C ILE A 68 -13.61 1.78 -9.94
N PRO A 69 -14.03 0.61 -10.45
CA PRO A 69 -13.44 0.01 -11.64
C PRO A 69 -13.74 0.86 -12.88
N ASP A 70 -12.99 0.65 -13.97
CA ASP A 70 -13.25 1.16 -15.32
C ASP A 70 -13.25 2.68 -15.54
N VAL A 71 -13.32 3.50 -14.48
CA VAL A 71 -13.23 4.97 -14.57
C VAL A 71 -11.93 5.38 -15.24
N SER A 72 -10.80 4.80 -14.83
CA SER A 72 -9.51 5.11 -15.45
C SER A 72 -9.46 4.70 -16.92
N VAL A 73 -10.07 3.58 -17.32
CA VAL A 73 -10.06 3.16 -18.73
C VAL A 73 -10.91 4.09 -19.58
N TRP A 74 -12.18 4.26 -19.20
CA TRP A 74 -13.11 5.15 -19.90
C TRP A 74 -12.58 6.59 -19.96
N ALA A 75 -12.12 7.13 -18.83
CA ALA A 75 -11.71 8.52 -18.75
C ALA A 75 -10.56 8.84 -19.70
N PHE A 76 -9.70 7.88 -20.09
CA PHE A 76 -8.59 8.06 -21.05
C PHE A 76 -8.97 7.86 -22.53
N GLU A 77 -10.15 7.31 -22.81
CA GLU A 77 -10.66 7.10 -24.17
C GLU A 77 -11.75 8.13 -24.54
N ALA A 78 -12.51 8.62 -23.55
CA ALA A 78 -13.65 9.51 -23.77
C ALA A 78 -13.24 10.92 -24.27
N PRO A 79 -14.00 11.60 -25.15
CA PRO A 79 -13.82 13.02 -25.44
C PRO A 79 -14.20 13.93 -24.26
N VAL A 80 -13.63 15.15 -24.23
CA VAL A 80 -13.98 16.16 -23.22
C VAL A 80 -15.46 16.53 -23.34
N GLY A 81 -16.14 16.63 -22.20
CA GLY A 81 -17.57 16.88 -22.09
C GLY A 81 -18.41 15.61 -22.04
N GLU A 82 -17.86 14.44 -22.36
CA GLU A 82 -18.61 13.18 -22.37
C GLU A 82 -18.96 12.69 -20.96
N THR A 83 -20.16 12.13 -20.84
CA THR A 83 -20.65 11.43 -19.65
C THR A 83 -20.48 9.91 -19.80
N SER A 84 -19.94 9.26 -18.78
CA SER A 84 -19.66 7.83 -18.75
C SER A 84 -20.94 6.99 -18.80
N PRO A 85 -20.84 5.71 -19.23
CA PRO A 85 -21.85 4.73 -18.85
C PRO A 85 -21.96 4.63 -17.32
N VAL A 86 -23.01 3.99 -16.84
CA VAL A 86 -23.12 3.64 -15.42
C VAL A 86 -22.02 2.65 -15.08
N ILE A 87 -21.18 3.02 -14.12
CA ILE A 87 -20.10 2.20 -13.61
C ILE A 87 -20.54 1.61 -12.28
N GLU A 88 -20.59 0.29 -12.22
CA GLU A 88 -20.92 -0.46 -11.01
C GLU A 88 -19.67 -0.67 -10.15
N ALA A 89 -19.78 -0.38 -8.86
CA ALA A 89 -18.77 -0.70 -7.88
C ALA A 89 -19.44 -1.31 -6.63
N PRO A 90 -18.68 -2.01 -5.76
CA PRO A 90 -19.23 -2.58 -4.53
C PRO A 90 -19.92 -1.55 -3.62
N SER A 91 -19.55 -0.27 -3.73
CA SER A 91 -20.09 0.85 -2.95
C SER A 91 -21.33 1.52 -3.57
N GLY A 92 -21.74 1.12 -4.78
CA GLY A 92 -22.88 1.65 -5.53
C GLY A 92 -22.60 1.88 -7.00
N PHE A 93 -23.52 2.57 -7.68
CA PHE A 93 -23.38 2.97 -9.08
C PHE A 93 -22.93 4.42 -9.20
N TYR A 94 -22.14 4.69 -10.23
CA TYR A 94 -21.54 5.98 -10.49
C TYR A 94 -21.67 6.35 -11.97
N VAL A 95 -21.85 7.64 -12.22
CA VAL A 95 -21.76 8.25 -13.56
C VAL A 95 -20.80 9.41 -13.46
N PHE A 96 -19.84 9.48 -14.38
CA PHE A 96 -18.78 10.50 -14.40
C PHE A 96 -18.89 11.38 -15.64
N ARG A 97 -18.50 12.65 -15.54
CA ARG A 97 -18.25 13.52 -16.71
C ARG A 97 -16.77 13.86 -16.80
N LEU A 98 -16.23 13.85 -18.02
CA LEU A 98 -14.87 14.28 -18.28
C LEU A 98 -14.83 15.78 -18.58
N ASP A 99 -14.21 16.58 -17.72
CA ASP A 99 -14.26 18.05 -17.86
C ASP A 99 -13.01 18.62 -18.55
N SER A 100 -11.85 18.02 -18.34
CA SER A 100 -10.61 18.48 -18.97
C SER A 100 -9.55 17.41 -19.10
N VAL A 101 -8.58 17.67 -19.98
CA VAL A 101 -7.42 16.81 -20.23
C VAL A 101 -6.14 17.61 -20.10
N THR A 102 -5.24 17.11 -19.27
CA THR A 102 -3.87 17.61 -19.18
C THR A 102 -2.95 16.66 -19.97
N ALA A 103 -2.41 17.18 -21.07
CA ALA A 103 -1.49 16.44 -21.93
C ALA A 103 -0.25 15.94 -21.15
N ALA A 104 0.36 14.85 -21.62
CA ALA A 104 1.65 14.40 -21.09
C ALA A 104 2.68 15.47 -21.45
N GLY A 105 3.49 15.83 -20.47
CA GLY A 105 4.54 16.80 -20.65
C GLY A 105 5.26 17.01 -19.33
N VAL A 106 6.37 17.74 -19.41
CA VAL A 106 7.06 18.25 -18.23
C VAL A 106 6.17 19.36 -17.65
N PRO A 107 5.64 19.21 -16.43
CA PRO A 107 4.87 20.28 -15.81
C PRO A 107 5.73 21.54 -15.70
N PRO A 108 5.16 22.74 -15.88
CA PRO A 108 5.91 23.96 -15.72
C PRO A 108 6.48 24.06 -14.31
N LEU A 109 7.69 24.62 -14.18
CA LEU A 109 8.45 24.62 -12.93
C LEU A 109 7.66 25.20 -11.76
N ASN A 110 6.79 26.19 -11.98
CA ASN A 110 5.95 26.78 -10.94
C ASN A 110 4.99 25.76 -10.28
N GLN A 111 4.46 24.79 -11.03
CA GLN A 111 3.54 23.77 -10.51
C GLN A 111 4.27 22.70 -9.67
N ILE A 112 5.53 22.41 -9.99
CA ILE A 112 6.32 21.37 -9.30
C ILE A 112 7.41 21.94 -8.39
N ARG A 113 7.54 23.27 -8.28
CA ARG A 113 8.63 23.94 -7.56
C ARG A 113 8.77 23.42 -6.14
N ALA A 114 7.66 23.27 -5.42
CA ALA A 114 7.68 22.78 -4.04
C ALA A 114 8.22 21.34 -3.96
N GLY A 115 7.67 20.42 -4.76
CA GLY A 115 8.11 19.02 -4.79
C GLY A 115 9.56 18.87 -5.23
N ALA A 116 9.95 19.56 -6.30
CA ALA A 116 11.32 19.58 -6.80
C ALA A 116 12.31 20.16 -5.78
N SER A 117 11.94 21.26 -5.10
CA SER A 117 12.78 21.85 -4.05
C SER A 117 12.97 20.91 -2.87
N THR A 118 11.93 20.20 -2.46
CA THR A 118 12.02 19.18 -1.39
C THR A 118 12.93 18.03 -1.81
N ALA A 119 12.76 17.50 -3.03
CA ALA A 119 13.61 16.43 -3.55
C ALA A 119 15.09 16.86 -3.64
N ILE A 120 15.37 18.03 -4.22
CA ILE A 120 16.74 18.56 -4.31
C ILE A 120 17.33 18.83 -2.92
N ARG A 121 16.55 19.34 -1.98
CA ARG A 121 17.00 19.55 -0.59
C ARG A 121 17.40 18.24 0.06
N LEU A 122 16.59 17.19 -0.10
CA LEU A 122 16.89 15.87 0.42
C LEU A 122 18.19 15.31 -0.18
N GLU A 123 18.36 15.42 -1.50
CA GLU A 123 19.59 14.97 -2.17
C GLU A 123 20.82 15.75 -1.68
N LYS A 124 20.73 17.08 -1.55
CA LYS A 124 21.82 17.88 -0.97
C LYS A 124 22.11 17.52 0.49
N GLN A 125 21.08 17.21 1.28
CA GLN A 125 21.26 16.75 2.65
C GLN A 125 21.99 15.40 2.71
N LYS A 126 21.68 14.45 1.82
CA LYS A 126 22.40 13.17 1.72
C LYS A 126 23.87 13.37 1.41
N VAL A 127 24.19 14.20 0.41
CA VAL A 127 25.59 14.52 0.07
C VAL A 127 26.34 15.13 1.26
N LEU A 128 25.73 16.08 1.97
CA LEU A 128 26.34 16.67 3.18
C LEU A 128 26.50 15.65 4.31
N ALA A 129 25.51 14.78 4.52
CA ALA A 129 25.58 13.71 5.52
C ALA A 129 26.70 12.72 5.19
N ARG A 130 26.87 12.37 3.91
CA ARG A 130 27.98 11.53 3.44
C ARG A 130 29.33 12.16 3.75
N HIS A 131 29.54 13.43 3.38
CA HIS A 131 30.79 14.13 3.69
C HIS A 131 31.08 14.20 5.19
N ARG A 132 30.05 14.41 6.03
CA ARG A 132 30.21 14.38 7.49
C ARG A 132 30.62 13.00 7.99
N ALA A 133 30.02 11.94 7.44
CA ALA A 133 30.39 10.56 7.79
C ALA A 133 31.82 10.23 7.37
N ASP A 134 32.24 10.58 6.15
CA ASP A 134 33.60 10.34 5.65
C ASP A 134 34.64 11.15 6.46
N SER A 135 34.30 12.38 6.87
CA SER A 135 35.14 13.19 7.76
C SER A 135 35.27 12.57 9.15
N LEU A 136 34.18 12.03 9.71
CA LEU A 136 34.20 11.32 10.98
C LEU A 136 35.04 10.04 10.90
N GLU A 137 34.84 9.23 9.86
CA GLU A 137 35.64 8.01 9.63
C GLU A 137 37.14 8.33 9.56
N SER A 138 37.51 9.38 8.81
CA SER A 138 38.91 9.81 8.71
C SER A 138 39.50 10.20 10.07
N ALA A 139 38.71 10.89 10.91
CA ALA A 139 39.14 11.28 12.25
C ALA A 139 39.17 10.14 13.27
N LEU A 140 38.45 9.06 12.99
CA LEU A 140 38.43 7.85 13.81
C LEU A 140 39.62 6.92 13.51
N ARG A 141 40.41 7.19 12.46
CA ARG A 141 41.59 6.38 12.13
C ARG A 141 42.63 6.46 13.24
N GLY A 142 42.96 5.31 13.82
CA GLY A 142 43.91 5.21 14.93
C GLY A 142 43.36 5.68 16.29
N VAL A 143 42.08 6.10 16.36
CA VAL A 143 41.43 6.52 17.60
C VAL A 143 40.56 5.36 18.12
N PRO A 144 40.86 4.81 19.31
CA PRO A 144 40.08 3.70 19.86
C PRO A 144 38.70 4.16 20.37
N ASP A 145 38.58 5.38 20.88
CA ASP A 145 37.33 5.87 21.46
C ASP A 145 36.39 6.51 20.43
N LEU A 146 35.36 5.76 20.01
CA LEU A 146 34.30 6.24 19.13
C LEU A 146 33.46 7.35 19.78
N ALA A 147 33.17 7.23 21.07
CA ALA A 147 32.27 8.14 21.78
C ALA A 147 32.88 9.53 21.92
N GLY A 148 34.14 9.61 22.34
CA GLY A 148 34.87 10.88 22.42
C GLY A 148 35.03 11.57 21.06
N ALA A 149 35.36 10.82 20.01
CA ALA A 149 35.53 11.38 18.67
C ALA A 149 34.21 11.87 18.03
N ALA A 150 33.09 11.22 18.34
CA ALA A 150 31.76 11.66 17.96
C ALA A 150 31.33 12.90 18.75
N ALA A 151 31.53 12.91 20.07
CA ALA A 151 31.19 14.04 20.94
C ALA A 151 31.95 15.33 20.55
N ALA A 152 33.23 15.21 20.17
CA ALA A 152 34.03 16.33 19.65
C ALA A 152 33.44 16.97 18.37
N ARG A 153 32.53 16.27 17.68
CA ARG A 153 31.79 16.74 16.49
C ARG A 153 30.31 17.01 16.78
N GLY A 154 29.91 17.01 18.05
CA GLY A 154 28.51 17.21 18.46
C GLY A 154 27.58 16.07 18.03
N LEU A 155 28.11 14.84 17.93
CA LEU A 155 27.34 13.65 17.58
C LEU A 155 27.20 12.75 18.81
N ASP A 156 26.00 12.21 19.00
CA ASP A 156 25.70 11.23 20.04
C ASP A 156 25.94 9.81 19.54
N VAL A 157 26.63 9.00 20.34
CA VAL A 157 26.81 7.56 20.06
C VAL A 157 25.73 6.77 20.77
N GLN A 158 24.95 6.02 20.00
CA GLN A 158 23.98 5.07 20.56
C GLN A 158 24.64 3.74 20.87
N ARG A 159 24.44 3.26 22.10
CA ARG A 159 24.87 1.94 22.54
C ARG A 159 23.67 1.01 22.65
N PHE A 160 23.73 -0.11 21.97
CA PHE A 160 22.68 -1.13 22.01
C PHE A 160 23.09 -2.28 22.93
N GLY A 161 22.11 -2.86 23.63
CA GLY A 161 22.28 -4.15 24.32
C GLY A 161 22.36 -5.31 23.33
N PRO A 162 22.48 -6.56 23.80
CA PRO A 162 22.51 -7.73 22.93
C PRO A 162 21.23 -7.85 22.09
N PHE A 163 21.37 -8.08 20.79
CA PHE A 163 20.25 -8.30 19.88
C PHE A 163 20.55 -9.40 18.88
N THR A 164 19.53 -9.89 18.16
CA THR A 164 19.69 -10.90 17.10
C THR A 164 19.43 -10.27 15.73
N ARG A 165 19.93 -10.91 14.65
CA ARG A 165 19.66 -10.45 13.27
C ARG A 165 18.18 -10.31 12.94
N LEU A 166 17.33 -11.15 13.55
CA LEU A 166 15.88 -11.17 13.32
C LEU A 166 15.12 -10.21 14.24
N ARG A 167 15.75 -9.72 15.30
CA ARG A 167 15.15 -8.78 16.27
C ARG A 167 16.16 -7.68 16.60
N PRO A 168 16.50 -6.81 15.63
CA PRO A 168 17.33 -5.65 15.90
C PRO A 168 16.57 -4.62 16.76
N PRO A 169 17.30 -3.68 17.40
CA PRO A 169 16.69 -2.51 18.03
C PRO A 169 15.83 -1.73 17.01
N SER A 170 14.77 -1.07 17.47
CA SER A 170 13.85 -0.32 16.61
C SER A 170 14.56 0.71 15.72
N TYR A 171 15.61 1.34 16.24
CA TYR A 171 16.46 2.29 15.52
C TYR A 171 17.17 1.67 14.29
N LEU A 172 17.51 0.38 14.36
CA LEU A 172 18.18 -0.36 13.27
C LEU A 172 17.24 -1.27 12.49
N ALA A 173 15.94 -1.30 12.82
CA ALA A 173 14.98 -2.22 12.22
C ALA A 173 14.78 -1.99 10.71
N ARG A 174 15.04 -0.76 10.25
CA ARG A 174 15.00 -0.38 8.83
C ARG A 174 16.38 -0.35 8.17
N GLU A 175 17.40 -0.86 8.85
CA GLU A 175 18.80 -0.72 8.44
C GLU A 175 19.48 -2.09 8.24
N PRO A 176 19.04 -2.88 7.25
CA PRO A 176 19.52 -4.25 7.07
C PRO A 176 21.03 -4.35 6.78
N ILE A 177 21.58 -3.37 6.05
CA ILE A 177 23.03 -3.29 5.77
C ILE A 177 23.81 -3.06 7.07
N VAL A 178 23.33 -2.16 7.93
CA VAL A 178 23.97 -1.84 9.22
C VAL A 178 23.93 -3.05 10.14
N VAL A 179 22.76 -3.70 10.26
CA VAL A 179 22.60 -4.92 11.06
C VAL A 179 23.50 -6.05 10.53
N GLY A 180 23.53 -6.25 9.21
CA GLY A 180 24.38 -7.26 8.58
C GLY A 180 25.86 -7.04 8.88
N THR A 181 26.35 -5.81 8.68
CA THR A 181 27.75 -5.45 8.94
C THR A 181 28.11 -5.60 10.42
N ALA A 182 27.26 -5.16 11.36
CA ALA A 182 27.51 -5.33 12.78
C ALA A 182 27.74 -6.80 13.18
N PHE A 183 27.03 -7.74 12.54
CA PHE A 183 27.22 -9.18 12.73
C PHE A 183 28.44 -9.77 11.98
N GLY A 184 29.00 -9.03 11.01
CA GLY A 184 30.22 -9.40 10.30
C GLY A 184 31.50 -9.01 11.07
N LEU A 185 31.47 -7.87 11.77
CA LEU A 185 32.61 -7.31 12.51
C LEU A 185 33.09 -8.19 13.67
N ARG A 186 34.42 -8.33 13.82
CA ARG A 186 35.01 -8.93 15.03
C ARG A 186 34.76 -8.03 16.24
N VAL A 187 34.83 -8.61 17.45
CA VAL A 187 34.70 -7.81 18.68
C VAL A 187 35.86 -6.81 18.76
N GLY A 188 35.56 -5.54 19.04
CA GLY A 188 36.46 -4.40 19.00
C GLY A 188 36.70 -3.83 17.59
N GLU A 189 36.17 -4.46 16.54
CA GLU A 189 36.29 -3.97 15.18
C GLU A 189 35.22 -2.92 14.88
N ARG A 190 35.62 -1.90 14.12
CA ARG A 190 34.78 -0.80 13.66
C ARG A 190 34.61 -0.88 12.14
N SER A 191 33.41 -0.61 11.64
CA SER A 191 33.15 -0.48 10.21
C SER A 191 33.72 0.82 9.63
N GLY A 192 33.82 0.87 8.30
CA GLY A 192 33.83 2.16 7.61
C GLY A 192 32.44 2.81 7.58
N VAL A 193 32.29 3.84 6.75
CA VAL A 193 30.98 4.48 6.51
C VAL A 193 30.03 3.53 5.79
N LEU A 194 28.89 3.25 6.42
CA LEU A 194 27.80 2.46 5.88
C LEU A 194 26.69 3.38 5.41
N GLU A 195 26.21 3.17 4.19
CA GLU A 195 25.00 3.80 3.69
C GLU A 195 23.80 2.93 4.06
N GLY A 196 22.91 3.49 4.88
CA GLY A 196 21.63 2.91 5.27
C GLY A 196 20.47 3.56 4.53
N GLU A 197 19.26 3.10 4.83
CA GLU A 197 18.02 3.61 4.24
C GLU A 197 17.67 5.02 4.75
N THR A 198 17.99 5.30 6.02
CA THR A 198 17.66 6.58 6.66
C THR A 198 18.84 7.50 6.90
N GLY A 199 20.08 7.03 6.66
CA GLY A 199 21.28 7.83 6.90
C GLY A 199 22.58 7.05 6.74
N TYR A 200 23.67 7.65 7.22
CA TYR A 200 25.01 7.04 7.21
C TYR A 200 25.42 6.63 8.62
N PHE A 201 26.08 5.48 8.74
CA PHE A 201 26.39 4.85 10.02
C PHE A 201 27.86 4.43 10.07
N ILE A 202 28.46 4.52 11.26
CA ILE A 202 29.71 3.86 11.60
C ILE A 202 29.40 3.04 12.85
N VAL A 203 29.66 1.73 12.80
CA VAL A 203 29.31 0.81 13.89
C VAL A 203 30.55 0.11 14.42
N GLU A 204 30.56 -0.13 15.72
CA GLU A 204 31.62 -0.84 16.42
C GLU A 204 31.02 -2.02 17.20
N SER A 205 31.64 -3.19 17.06
CA SER A 205 31.17 -4.42 17.70
C SER A 205 31.75 -4.51 19.11
N LEU A 206 30.95 -4.24 20.14
CA LEU A 206 31.43 -4.23 21.53
C LEU A 206 31.55 -5.62 22.14
N SER A 207 30.65 -6.53 21.79
CA SER A 207 30.65 -7.90 22.29
C SER A 207 29.88 -8.82 21.35
N ARG A 208 30.18 -10.12 21.43
CA ARG A 208 29.48 -11.15 20.67
C ARG A 208 29.15 -12.32 21.59
N LYS A 209 27.86 -12.63 21.70
CA LYS A 209 27.39 -13.87 22.32
C LYS A 209 27.04 -14.87 21.23
N LEU A 210 27.76 -15.99 21.19
CA LEU A 210 27.46 -17.07 20.26
C LEU A 210 26.17 -17.78 20.68
N ALA A 211 25.49 -18.37 19.70
CA ALA A 211 24.38 -19.25 19.99
C ALA A 211 24.88 -20.46 20.78
N ASP A 212 24.14 -20.84 21.82
CA ASP A 212 24.46 -22.02 22.60
C ASP A 212 24.00 -23.27 21.84
N SER A 213 24.96 -23.91 21.17
CA SER A 213 24.71 -25.13 20.39
C SER A 213 24.16 -26.27 21.26
N SER A 214 24.52 -26.35 22.54
CA SER A 214 24.03 -27.40 23.44
C SER A 214 22.57 -27.17 23.83
N ALA A 215 22.20 -25.93 24.13
CA ALA A 215 20.81 -25.56 24.38
C ALA A 215 19.94 -25.73 23.12
N TRP A 216 20.48 -25.44 21.93
CA TRP A 216 19.76 -25.67 20.67
C TRP A 216 19.53 -27.16 20.41
N LEU A 217 20.52 -28.02 20.67
CA LEU A 217 20.38 -29.48 20.50
C LEU A 217 19.24 -30.04 21.35
N ALA A 218 19.06 -29.56 22.58
CA ALA A 218 17.94 -29.95 23.44
C ALA A 218 16.57 -29.55 22.87
N GLN A 219 16.51 -28.48 22.07
CA GLN A 219 15.27 -27.98 21.47
C GLN A 219 15.04 -28.46 20.03
N ARG A 220 16.02 -29.13 19.42
CA ARG A 220 16.02 -29.52 18.00
C ARG A 220 14.74 -30.26 17.61
N ASP A 221 14.34 -31.26 18.38
CA ASP A 221 13.21 -32.12 18.02
C ASP A 221 11.87 -31.39 18.18
N VAL A 222 11.76 -30.47 19.14
CA VAL A 222 10.60 -29.58 19.30
C VAL A 222 10.51 -28.62 18.12
N GLN A 223 11.58 -27.91 17.79
CA GLN A 223 11.61 -26.96 16.67
C GLN A 223 11.34 -27.68 15.33
N ARG A 224 11.91 -28.87 15.13
CA ARG A 224 11.64 -29.71 13.95
C ARG A 224 10.17 -30.08 13.84
N THR A 225 9.53 -30.44 14.95
CA THR A 225 8.12 -30.83 14.97
C THR A 225 7.23 -29.63 14.64
N GLN A 226 7.50 -28.47 15.23
CA GLN A 226 6.78 -27.22 14.94
C GLN A 226 6.90 -26.80 13.48
N LEU A 227 8.12 -26.82 12.91
CA LEU A 227 8.36 -26.50 11.50
C LEU A 227 7.65 -27.50 10.57
N ARG A 228 7.70 -28.80 10.89
CA ARG A 228 7.00 -29.83 10.10
C ARG A 228 5.49 -29.62 10.11
N GLN A 229 4.90 -29.38 11.28
CA GLN A 229 3.47 -29.13 11.41
C GLN A 229 3.04 -27.89 10.62
N ALA A 230 3.80 -26.79 10.71
CA ALA A 230 3.52 -25.56 9.96
C ALA A 230 3.56 -25.79 8.44
N VAL A 231 4.60 -26.48 7.94
CA VAL A 231 4.74 -26.80 6.51
C VAL A 231 3.64 -27.78 6.04
N GLN A 232 3.30 -28.78 6.85
CA GLN A 232 2.24 -29.73 6.52
C GLN A 232 0.88 -29.04 6.41
N GLN A 233 0.55 -28.15 7.35
CA GLN A 233 -0.69 -27.38 7.32
C GLN A 233 -0.76 -26.47 6.09
N ALA A 234 0.33 -25.76 5.76
CA ALA A 234 0.41 -24.93 4.56
C ALA A 234 0.23 -25.76 3.29
N ARG A 235 0.83 -26.95 3.22
CA ARG A 235 0.70 -27.85 2.08
C ARG A 235 -0.72 -28.39 1.91
N ILE A 236 -1.40 -28.74 2.99
CA ILE A 236 -2.81 -29.17 2.94
C ILE A 236 -3.70 -28.03 2.43
N GLN A 237 -3.49 -26.80 2.89
CA GLN A 237 -4.25 -25.64 2.40
C GLN A 237 -4.06 -25.43 0.89
N GLN A 238 -2.81 -25.41 0.43
CA GLN A 238 -2.48 -25.28 -1.00
C GLN A 238 -3.06 -26.42 -1.84
N TYR A 239 -2.99 -27.66 -1.33
CA TYR A 239 -3.58 -28.81 -2.01
C TYR A 239 -5.10 -28.67 -2.14
N MET A 240 -5.79 -28.31 -1.06
CA MET A 240 -7.24 -28.13 -1.05
C MET A 240 -7.70 -26.98 -1.96
N GLU A 241 -6.95 -25.87 -2.00
CA GLU A 241 -7.18 -24.78 -2.95
C GLU A 241 -7.07 -25.26 -4.39
N GLY A 242 -6.02 -26.03 -4.72
CA GLY A 242 -5.85 -26.61 -6.05
C GLY A 242 -6.94 -27.61 -6.43
N VAL A 243 -7.39 -28.45 -5.49
CA VAL A 243 -8.51 -29.38 -5.70
C VAL A 243 -9.81 -28.62 -5.95
N ARG A 244 -10.12 -27.61 -5.13
CA ARG A 244 -11.34 -26.79 -5.30
C ARG A 244 -11.35 -26.04 -6.63
N ALA A 245 -10.22 -25.51 -7.07
CA ALA A 245 -10.11 -24.80 -8.35
C ALA A 245 -10.39 -25.72 -9.56
N LYS A 246 -10.07 -27.02 -9.45
CA LYS A 246 -10.29 -28.01 -10.51
C LYS A 246 -11.62 -28.74 -10.39
N ALA A 247 -12.24 -28.76 -9.21
CA ALA A 247 -13.48 -29.46 -8.97
C ALA A 247 -14.67 -28.68 -9.55
N LYS A 248 -15.60 -29.40 -10.20
CA LYS A 248 -16.90 -28.85 -10.60
C LYS A 248 -17.82 -28.75 -9.38
N VAL A 249 -17.66 -27.68 -8.60
CA VAL A 249 -18.48 -27.43 -7.40
C VAL A 249 -19.76 -26.68 -7.80
N VAL A 250 -20.92 -27.32 -7.63
CA VAL A 250 -22.23 -26.69 -7.81
C VAL A 250 -22.78 -26.29 -6.44
N ASP A 251 -22.80 -24.99 -6.14
CA ASP A 251 -23.32 -24.47 -4.88
C ASP A 251 -24.85 -24.37 -4.92
N ARG A 252 -25.53 -25.36 -4.32
CA ARG A 252 -26.99 -25.41 -4.20
C ARG A 252 -27.53 -24.88 -2.87
N ARG A 253 -26.73 -24.16 -2.07
CA ARG A 253 -27.22 -23.62 -0.78
C ARG A 253 -28.44 -22.73 -0.95
N LYS A 254 -28.54 -21.98 -2.06
CA LYS A 254 -29.71 -21.16 -2.41
C LYS A 254 -31.01 -21.97 -2.57
N ASP A 255 -30.92 -23.25 -2.93
CA ASP A 255 -32.08 -24.11 -3.12
C ASP A 255 -32.62 -24.62 -1.78
N ILE A 256 -31.73 -24.83 -0.80
CA ILE A 256 -32.07 -25.22 0.57
C ILE A 256 -32.81 -24.09 1.31
N PHE A 257 -32.34 -22.85 1.16
CA PHE A 257 -32.99 -21.68 1.78
C PHE A 257 -34.36 -21.36 1.17
N LYS A 258 -34.58 -21.68 -0.13
CA LYS A 258 -35.91 -21.59 -0.75
C LYS A 258 -36.88 -22.63 -0.19
N SER A 259 -36.42 -23.86 0.05
CA SER A 259 -37.29 -24.90 0.63
C SER A 259 -37.66 -24.65 2.08
N GLN A 260 -36.77 -24.03 2.88
CA GLN A 260 -37.10 -23.61 4.25
C GLN A 260 -38.10 -22.46 4.28
N ALA A 261 -37.89 -21.41 3.48
CA ALA A 261 -38.86 -20.31 3.38
C ALA A 261 -40.25 -20.78 2.89
N ALA A 262 -40.29 -21.78 1.99
CA ALA A 262 -41.54 -22.39 1.54
C ALA A 262 -42.20 -23.28 2.63
N ALA A 263 -41.41 -24.03 3.41
CA ALA A 263 -41.90 -24.83 4.52
C ALA A 263 -42.41 -23.97 5.70
N ASP A 264 -41.72 -22.88 6.01
CA ASP A 264 -42.12 -21.92 7.05
C ASP A 264 -43.39 -21.14 6.65
N ALA A 265 -43.52 -20.79 5.37
CA ALA A 265 -44.74 -20.19 4.83
C ALA A 265 -45.94 -21.17 4.91
N ALA A 266 -45.74 -22.46 4.62
CA ALA A 266 -46.78 -23.48 4.75
C ALA A 266 -47.16 -23.77 6.22
N ALA A 267 -46.20 -23.74 7.15
CA ALA A 267 -46.43 -23.93 8.58
C ALA A 267 -47.18 -22.76 9.26
N THR A 268 -47.14 -21.56 8.66
CA THR A 268 -47.84 -20.36 9.17
C THR A 268 -49.30 -20.27 8.67
N THR A 269 -49.77 -21.22 7.86
CA THR A 269 -51.12 -21.22 7.27
C THR A 269 -52.09 -22.20 7.96
N PHE A 270 -51.82 -22.60 9.20
CA PHE A 270 -52.74 -23.38 10.06
C PHE A 270 -53.08 -22.61 11.34
#